data_AF-A0A354FCN8-F1
#
_entry.id   AF-A0A354FCN8-F1
#
_cell.length_a   1.000
_cell.length_b   1.000
_cell.length_c   1.000
_cell.angle_alpha   90.00
_cell.angle_beta   90.00
_cell.angle_gamma   90.00
#
_symmetry.space_group_name_H-M   'P 1'
#
loop_
_entity.id
_entity.type
_entity.pdbx_description
1 polymer ?
#
loop_
_entity_poly.entity_id
_entity_poly.type
_entity_poly.pdbx_seq_one_letter_code
_entity_poly.pdbx_strand_id
1 'polypeptide(L)'
;MLSTPDLYTLVSAAAEGEKELTAFDQALLKAGVGNVNLLRVSSILPPGAEFVKELALPPGSLLPIAYGSISSSEPGDLIAAAVAVGIGPSTDDFGVIMEFSGHCTQLEAESEVKEMVTEA
;
A
#
# COMPACT_ATOMS: atom_id res chain seq x y z
N MET A 1 -22.84 -3.82 11.51
CA MET A 1 -21.92 -2.84 10.89
C MET A 1 -20.64 -3.57 10.55
N LEU A 2 -19.96 -3.21 9.46
CA LEU A 2 -18.62 -3.73 9.20
C LEU A 2 -17.68 -3.20 10.29
N SER A 3 -16.81 -4.04 10.83
CA SER A 3 -15.79 -3.64 11.80
C SER A 3 -14.78 -2.72 11.13
N THR A 4 -14.50 -1.59 11.76
CA THR A 4 -13.44 -0.68 11.32
C THR A 4 -12.08 -1.22 11.74
N PRO A 5 -11.04 -1.16 10.89
CA PRO A 5 -9.69 -1.57 11.29
C PRO A 5 -9.09 -0.62 12.35
N ASP A 6 -8.55 -1.19 13.42
CA ASP A 6 -7.88 -0.45 14.50
C ASP A 6 -6.35 -0.44 14.36
N LEU A 7 -5.80 -1.24 13.44
CA LEU A 7 -4.36 -1.36 13.19
C LEU A 7 -4.07 -1.10 11.72
N TYR A 8 -2.92 -0.50 11.44
CA TYR A 8 -2.41 -0.37 10.09
C TYR A 8 -0.90 -0.61 10.03
N THR A 9 -0.43 -0.95 8.83
CA THR A 9 0.99 -1.07 8.51
C THR A 9 1.21 -0.60 7.08
N LEU A 10 2.46 -0.32 6.72
CA LEU A 10 2.85 0.03 5.36
C LEU A 10 3.83 -1.03 4.87
N VAL A 11 3.57 -1.57 3.68
CA VAL A 11 4.43 -2.56 3.03
C VAL A 11 4.67 -2.14 1.59
N SER A 12 5.83 -2.49 1.07
CA SER A 12 6.17 -2.31 -0.34
C SER A 12 7.13 -3.41 -0.78
N ALA A 13 7.01 -3.83 -2.04
CA ALA A 13 7.92 -4.79 -2.64
C ALA A 13 7.85 -4.68 -4.16
N ALA A 14 8.90 -5.19 -4.80
CA ALA A 14 8.96 -5.42 -6.24
C ALA A 14 9.43 -6.85 -6.49
N ALA A 15 8.90 -7.46 -7.54
CA ALA A 15 9.23 -8.80 -7.98
C ALA A 15 9.02 -8.94 -9.49
N GLU A 16 9.74 -9.89 -10.08
CA GLU A 16 9.60 -10.32 -11.47
C GLU A 16 8.63 -11.50 -11.58
N GLY A 17 8.10 -11.73 -12.77
CA GLY A 17 7.27 -12.89 -13.08
C GLY A 17 7.12 -13.08 -14.59
N GLU A 18 6.77 -14.29 -15.02
CA GLU A 18 6.59 -14.59 -16.45
C GLU A 18 5.40 -13.84 -17.07
N LYS A 19 4.44 -13.43 -16.23
CA LYS A 19 3.26 -12.65 -16.58
C LYS A 19 3.06 -11.54 -15.56
N GLU A 20 2.39 -10.46 -15.96
CA GLU A 20 2.05 -9.33 -15.08
C GLU A 20 1.38 -9.79 -13.78
N LEU A 21 0.38 -10.68 -13.87
CA LEU A 21 -0.32 -11.19 -12.69
C LEU A 21 0.59 -12.00 -11.75
N THR A 22 1.53 -12.78 -12.30
CA THR A 22 2.48 -13.54 -11.48
C THR A 22 3.54 -12.64 -10.85
N ALA A 23 3.97 -11.57 -11.54
CA ALA A 23 4.88 -10.58 -10.99
C ALA A 23 4.20 -9.82 -9.83
N PHE A 24 2.93 -9.44 -10.02
CA PHE A 24 2.12 -8.83 -8.97
C PHE A 24 1.97 -9.74 -7.75
N ASP A 25 1.60 -11.01 -7.95
CA ASP A 25 1.47 -12.00 -6.86
C ASP A 25 2.78 -12.18 -6.07
N GLN A 26 3.92 -12.30 -6.77
CA GLN A 26 5.24 -12.38 -6.12
C GLN A 26 5.60 -11.11 -5.36
N ALA A 27 5.21 -9.93 -5.85
CA ALA A 27 5.39 -8.68 -5.12
C ALA A 27 4.56 -8.67 -3.84
N LEU A 28 3.30 -9.12 -3.88
CA LEU A 28 2.46 -9.23 -2.68
C LEU A 28 3.05 -10.23 -1.66
N LEU A 29 3.52 -11.38 -2.11
CA LEU A 29 4.18 -12.38 -1.25
C LEU A 29 5.41 -11.78 -0.55
N LYS A 30 6.26 -11.08 -1.30
CA LYS A 30 7.45 -10.41 -0.77
C LYS A 30 7.10 -9.24 0.17
N ALA A 31 6.00 -8.55 -0.08
CA ALA A 31 5.45 -7.52 0.82
C ALA A 31 4.80 -8.09 2.10
N GLY A 32 4.66 -9.42 2.21
CA GLY A 32 4.05 -10.08 3.38
C GLY A 32 2.52 -10.16 3.33
N VAL A 33 1.89 -9.77 2.22
CA VAL A 33 0.42 -9.74 2.05
C VAL A 33 -0.08 -10.61 0.88
N GLY A 34 0.76 -11.50 0.34
CA GLY A 34 0.39 -12.35 -0.81
C GLY A 34 -0.52 -13.54 -0.47
N ASN A 35 -0.54 -13.99 0.79
CA ASN A 35 -1.37 -15.14 1.21
C ASN A 35 -2.77 -14.73 1.71
N VAL A 36 -3.22 -13.50 1.47
CA VAL A 36 -4.52 -12.97 1.91
C VAL A 36 -5.36 -12.50 0.72
N ASN A 37 -6.65 -12.30 0.95
CA ASN A 37 -7.57 -11.73 -0.03
C ASN A 37 -7.61 -10.21 0.14
N LEU A 38 -7.04 -9.48 -0.82
CA LEU A 38 -7.01 -8.02 -0.80
C LEU A 38 -8.39 -7.45 -1.13
N LEU A 39 -8.93 -6.67 -0.20
CA LEU A 39 -10.11 -5.83 -0.43
C LEU A 39 -9.63 -4.41 -0.67
N ARG A 40 -9.55 -4.00 -1.94
CA ARG A 40 -9.12 -2.65 -2.28
C ARG A 40 -10.10 -1.63 -1.70
N VAL A 41 -9.60 -0.74 -0.85
CA VAL A 41 -10.35 0.41 -0.32
C VAL A 41 -9.91 1.69 -1.03
N SER A 42 -10.56 2.82 -0.72
CA SER A 42 -10.14 4.13 -1.19
C SER A 42 -8.91 4.61 -0.42
N SER A 43 -9.07 5.57 0.50
CA SER A 43 -7.95 6.41 0.95
C SER A 43 -8.13 6.97 2.37
N ILE A 44 -8.87 6.29 3.25
CA ILE A 44 -9.13 6.78 4.61
C ILE A 44 -8.47 5.86 5.63
N LEU A 45 -7.64 6.45 6.49
CA LEU A 45 -7.17 5.82 7.72
C LEU A 45 -8.21 6.09 8.83
N PRO A 46 -8.75 5.05 9.47
CA PRO A 46 -9.69 5.24 10.57
C PRO A 46 -9.12 6.09 11.73
N PRO A 47 -9.95 6.89 12.41
CA PRO A 47 -9.55 7.56 13.66
C PRO A 47 -9.04 6.55 14.68
N GLY A 48 -7.96 6.90 15.37
CA GLY A 48 -7.35 6.06 16.40
C GLY A 48 -6.64 4.80 15.89
N ALA A 49 -6.52 4.58 14.58
CA ALA A 49 -5.78 3.43 14.05
C ALA A 49 -4.30 3.50 14.45
N GLU A 50 -3.76 2.40 14.99
CA GLU A 50 -2.39 2.33 15.49
C GLU A 50 -1.43 1.68 14.48
N PHE A 51 -0.26 2.29 14.32
CA PHE A 51 0.80 1.72 13.48
C PHE A 51 1.43 0.51 14.14
N VAL A 52 1.51 -0.60 13.40
CA VAL A 52 2.30 -1.78 13.77
C VAL A 52 3.29 -2.12 12.68
N LYS A 53 4.47 -2.62 13.08
CA LYS A 53 5.52 -3.01 12.12
C LYS A 53 5.14 -4.23 11.29
N GLU A 54 4.41 -5.16 11.88
CA GLU A 54 4.02 -6.42 11.27
C GLU A 54 2.58 -6.76 11.67
N LEU A 55 1.80 -7.26 10.72
CA LEU A 55 0.47 -7.80 10.96
C LEU A 55 0.51 -9.32 10.85
N ALA A 56 0.05 -10.02 11.89
CA ALA A 56 -0.16 -11.45 11.84
C ALA A 56 -1.48 -11.75 11.13
N LEU A 57 -1.42 -12.05 9.83
CA LEU A 57 -2.59 -12.32 9.00
C LEU A 57 -2.71 -13.82 8.70
N PRO A 58 -3.77 -14.51 9.17
CA PRO A 58 -4.03 -15.88 8.75
C PRO A 58 -4.21 -15.97 7.23
N PRO A 59 -3.64 -16.99 6.55
CA PRO A 59 -3.87 -17.17 5.13
C PRO A 59 -5.35 -17.19 4.76
N GLY A 60 -5.72 -16.51 3.67
CA GLY A 60 -7.09 -16.37 3.19
C GLY A 60 -7.93 -15.28 3.87
N SER A 61 -7.39 -14.57 4.87
CA SER A 61 -8.09 -13.45 5.52
C SER A 61 -8.48 -12.36 4.52
N LEU A 62 -9.61 -11.70 4.74
CA LEU A 62 -9.99 -10.50 4.01
C LEU A 62 -9.21 -9.31 4.60
N LEU A 63 -8.33 -8.71 3.81
CA LEU A 63 -7.51 -7.56 4.22
C LEU A 63 -7.98 -6.29 3.49
N PRO A 64 -8.64 -5.34 4.17
CA PRO A 64 -8.84 -3.99 3.64
C PRO A 64 -7.48 -3.32 3.40
N ILE A 65 -7.20 -2.91 2.17
CA ILE A 65 -5.90 -2.35 1.78
C ILE A 65 -6.04 -1.27 0.70
N ALA A 66 -5.31 -0.17 0.84
CA ALA A 66 -5.07 0.79 -0.24
C ALA A 66 -3.67 0.51 -0.80
N TYR A 67 -3.53 0.49 -2.12
CA TYR A 67 -2.25 0.17 -2.77
C TYR A 67 -2.17 0.73 -4.20
N GLY A 68 -1.01 1.27 -4.52
CA GLY A 68 -0.57 1.54 -5.88
C GLY A 68 0.26 0.37 -6.40
N SER A 69 0.13 0.04 -7.68
CA SER A 69 0.93 -1.00 -8.33
C SER A 69 1.13 -0.68 -9.81
N ILE A 70 2.32 -0.98 -10.31
CA ILE A 70 2.69 -0.84 -11.72
C ILE A 70 3.52 -2.06 -12.14
N SER A 71 3.37 -2.48 -13.39
CA SER A 71 4.18 -3.50 -14.05
C SER A 71 4.70 -2.95 -15.38
N SER A 72 5.89 -3.38 -15.78
CA SER A 72 6.44 -3.12 -17.12
C SER A 72 7.01 -4.42 -17.68
N SER A 73 6.85 -4.62 -18.99
CA SER A 73 7.47 -5.72 -19.75
C SER A 73 8.73 -5.28 -20.50
N GLU A 74 9.10 -4.01 -20.42
CA GLU A 74 10.23 -3.44 -21.16
C GLU A 74 11.52 -3.59 -20.34
N PRO A 75 12.54 -4.32 -20.85
CA PRO A 75 13.79 -4.51 -20.13
C PRO A 75 14.53 -3.20 -19.89
N GLY A 76 14.87 -2.94 -18.63
CA GLY A 76 15.59 -1.73 -18.22
C GLY A 76 14.70 -0.56 -17.82
N ASP A 77 13.38 -0.69 -17.95
CA ASP A 77 12.44 0.26 -17.37
C ASP A 77 12.62 0.34 -15.85
N LEU A 78 12.60 1.56 -15.34
CA LEU A 78 12.54 1.82 -13.91
C LEU A 78 11.12 2.21 -13.54
N ILE A 79 10.48 1.35 -12.74
CA ILE A 79 9.15 1.57 -12.18
C ILE A 79 9.23 1.59 -10.65
N ALA A 80 8.38 2.40 -10.03
CA ALA A 80 8.25 2.48 -8.59
C ALA A 80 6.79 2.62 -8.18
N ALA A 81 6.47 2.14 -6.98
CA ALA A 81 5.21 2.37 -6.30
C ALA A 81 5.49 2.77 -4.85
N ALA A 82 4.70 3.70 -4.34
CA ALA A 82 4.80 4.21 -2.98
C ALA A 82 3.41 4.40 -2.39
N VAL A 83 3.34 4.31 -1.07
CA VAL A 83 2.15 4.65 -0.29
C VAL A 83 2.59 5.53 0.88
N ALA A 84 1.74 6.48 1.25
CA ALA A 84 1.94 7.32 2.42
C ALA A 84 0.65 7.44 3.20
N VAL A 85 0.78 7.68 4.50
CA VAL A 85 -0.34 7.84 5.42
C VAL A 85 -0.20 9.18 6.11
N GLY A 86 -1.19 10.05 5.90
CA GLY A 86 -1.39 11.29 6.66
C GLY A 86 -2.18 10.99 7.91
N ILE A 87 -1.66 11.38 9.08
CA ILE A 87 -2.34 11.18 10.37
C ILE A 87 -3.16 12.42 10.69
N GLY A 88 -4.42 12.23 11.08
CA GLY A 88 -5.30 13.31 11.50
C GLY A 88 -4.70 14.11 12.67
N PRO A 89 -5.00 15.41 12.79
CA PRO A 89 -4.39 16.29 13.80
C PRO A 89 -4.79 15.92 15.24
N SER A 90 -5.93 15.25 15.42
CA SER A 90 -6.35 14.66 16.69
C SER A 90 -6.66 13.16 16.53
N THR A 91 -6.75 12.45 17.65
CA THR A 91 -7.06 11.00 17.66
C THR A 91 -8.48 10.68 17.18
N ASP A 92 -9.39 11.65 17.22
CA ASP A 92 -10.77 11.50 16.78
C ASP A 92 -10.97 11.86 15.29
N ASP A 93 -9.95 12.46 14.66
CA ASP A 93 -9.94 12.76 13.24
C ASP A 93 -9.46 11.55 12.43
N PHE A 94 -10.03 11.38 11.23
CA PHE A 94 -9.53 10.38 10.30
C PHE A 94 -8.22 10.86 9.66
N GLY A 95 -7.39 9.90 9.25
CA GLY A 95 -6.23 10.15 8.40
C GLY A 95 -6.52 9.84 6.94
N VAL A 96 -5.55 10.11 6.07
CA VAL A 96 -5.62 9.85 4.64
C VAL A 96 -4.54 8.87 4.21
N ILE A 97 -4.84 8.07 3.19
CA ILE A 97 -3.89 7.13 2.59
C ILE A 97 -3.71 7.54 1.12
N MET A 98 -2.50 7.87 0.74
CA MET A 98 -2.14 8.21 -0.63
C MET A 98 -1.31 7.11 -1.26
N GLU A 99 -1.52 6.88 -2.55
CA GLU A 99 -0.82 5.88 -3.34
C GLU A 99 -0.33 6.50 -4.66
N PHE A 100 0.86 6.10 -5.07
CA PHE A 100 1.44 6.49 -6.35
C PHE A 100 2.16 5.31 -6.98
N SER A 101 2.13 5.25 -8.30
CA SER A 101 2.94 4.31 -9.06
C SER A 101 3.24 4.86 -10.45
N GLY A 102 4.48 4.74 -10.91
CA GLY A 102 4.90 5.32 -12.18
C GLY A 102 6.31 4.91 -12.62
N HIS A 103 6.69 5.34 -13.82
CA HIS A 103 8.03 5.18 -14.37
C HIS A 103 8.95 6.24 -13.77
N CYS A 104 9.56 5.92 -12.63
CA CYS A 104 10.38 6.83 -11.85
C CYS A 104 11.21 6.04 -10.83
N THR A 105 12.12 6.74 -10.16
CA THR A 105 12.90 6.20 -9.04
C THR A 105 12.04 6.05 -7.78
N GLN A 106 12.51 5.24 -6.83
CA GLN A 106 11.91 5.15 -5.50
C GLN A 106 11.83 6.52 -4.81
N LEU A 107 12.86 7.36 -4.96
CA LEU A 107 12.92 8.67 -4.31
C LEU A 107 11.86 9.63 -4.86
N GLU A 108 11.65 9.62 -6.18
CA GLU A 108 10.59 10.41 -6.82
C GLU A 108 9.22 9.93 -6.37
N ALA A 109 8.94 8.63 -6.44
CA ALA A 109 7.67 8.07 -5.97
C ALA A 109 7.37 8.40 -4.50
N GLU A 110 8.39 8.33 -3.63
CA GLU A 110 8.27 8.69 -2.22
C GLU A 110 8.02 10.19 -2.01
N SER A 111 8.64 11.07 -2.81
CA SER A 111 8.37 12.51 -2.78
C SER A 111 6.92 12.81 -3.16
N GLU A 112 6.46 12.24 -4.28
CA GLU A 112 5.10 12.44 -4.80
C GLU A 112 4.03 12.07 -3.75
N VAL A 113 4.12 10.89 -3.12
CA VAL A 113 3.11 10.51 -2.11
C VAL A 113 3.17 11.37 -0.85
N LYS A 114 4.35 11.89 -0.47
CA LYS A 114 4.47 12.82 0.67
C LYS A 114 3.84 14.17 0.37
N GLU A 115 4.01 14.65 -0.86
CA GLU A 115 3.37 15.88 -1.34
C GLU A 115 1.85 15.70 -1.34
N MET A 116 1.33 14.60 -1.91
CA MET A 116 -0.10 14.28 -1.91
C MET A 116 -0.70 14.24 -0.50
N VAL A 117 0.01 13.66 0.47
CA VAL A 117 -0.44 13.64 1.87
C VAL A 117 -0.44 15.04 2.50
N THR A 118 0.50 15.91 2.12
CA THR A 118 0.60 17.27 2.67
C THR A 118 -0.47 18.20 2.09
N GLU A 119 -0.95 17.94 0.88
CA GLU A 119 -2.01 18.70 0.22
C GLU A 119 -3.43 18.35 0.70
N ALA A 120 -3.60 17.16 1.28
CA ALA A 120 -4.89 16.60 1.69
C ALA A 120 -5.34 17.07 3.08
#